data_AF-A0A6V8NU39-F1
#
_entry.id   AF-A0A6V8NU39-F1
#
_cell.length_a   1.000
_cell.length_b   1.000
_cell.length_c   1.000
_cell.angle_alpha   90.00
_cell.angle_beta   90.00
_cell.angle_gamma   90.00
#
_symmetry.space_group_name_H-M   'P 1'
#
loop_
_entity.id
_entity.type
_entity.pdbx_description
1 polymer ?
#
loop_
_entity_poly.entity_id
_entity_poly.type
_entity_poly.pdbx_seq_one_letter_code
_entity_poly.pdbx_strand_id
1 'polypeptide(L)'
;APNLANYVKKSDQKIGIDQKVGLIVKGCDSRSVVQLLQEGILKRENLILIGVPCRGMISSKKIEKVFDPLETYLAEVRDKKLKLHLAQGEQSYHLEDVVFEKCLWCETREPLVVDIMIQGPLSLELEQKEKNFDIVELEQKEPAELFDFWTAQFEKCIRCYACRNACPLCYCQDNCLADTRQPHWLGQQTDALNNFMYHMIRAMHVVGRCTGCQECERVCPVDIPISKIFRKTSMITQQLFDYIPGMKVEDVPPLLTFKKDEKF
;
A
#
# COMPACT_ATOMS: atom_id res chain seq x y z
N ALA A 1 0.96 -11.98 0.26
CA ALA A 1 0.71 -11.72 -1.18
C ALA A 1 0.77 -10.22 -1.46
N PRO A 2 1.43 -9.80 -2.56
CA PRO A 2 1.48 -8.41 -2.99
C PRO A 2 0.10 -7.87 -3.39
N ASN A 3 0.01 -6.57 -3.60
CA ASN A 3 -1.18 -5.96 -4.21
C ASN A 3 -1.23 -6.27 -5.70
N LEU A 4 -2.21 -7.08 -6.12
CA LEU A 4 -2.26 -7.60 -7.48
C LEU A 4 -2.62 -6.54 -8.53
N ALA A 5 -3.21 -5.42 -8.13
CA ALA A 5 -3.47 -4.29 -9.02
C ALA A 5 -2.18 -3.73 -9.66
N ASN A 6 -1.02 -3.99 -9.06
CA ASN A 6 0.27 -3.55 -9.61
C ASN A 6 0.65 -4.25 -10.92
N TYR A 7 0.09 -5.43 -11.21
CA TYR A 7 0.46 -6.22 -12.38
C TYR A 7 -0.42 -5.90 -13.59
N VAL A 8 -1.66 -5.46 -13.38
CA VAL A 8 -2.61 -5.16 -14.46
C VAL A 8 -2.30 -3.85 -15.19
N LYS A 9 -1.65 -2.89 -14.53
CA LYS A 9 -1.24 -1.62 -15.15
C LYS A 9 -0.01 -1.73 -16.07
N LYS A 10 0.84 -2.75 -15.86
CA LYS A 10 2.11 -2.92 -16.60
C LYS A 10 1.89 -3.53 -17.97
N SER A 11 0.81 -4.28 -18.12
CA SER A 11 0.46 -4.92 -19.36
C SER A 11 0.04 -3.90 -20.45
N ASP A 12 -0.37 -2.68 -20.09
CA ASP A 12 -0.96 -1.74 -21.05
C ASP A 12 0.02 -1.04 -22.03
N GLN A 13 1.32 -0.98 -21.72
CA GLN A 13 2.28 -0.24 -22.58
C GLN A 13 3.08 -1.11 -23.56
N LYS A 14 3.12 -2.43 -23.40
CA LYS A 14 3.89 -3.34 -24.31
C LYS A 14 3.12 -4.57 -24.79
N ILE A 15 1.96 -4.87 -24.19
CA ILE A 15 1.11 -6.00 -24.57
C ILE A 15 -0.32 -5.46 -24.57
N GLY A 16 -0.76 -4.88 -25.69
CA GLY A 16 -2.08 -4.28 -25.81
C GLY A 16 -3.15 -5.18 -25.18
N ILE A 17 -3.71 -4.74 -24.05
CA ILE A 17 -4.75 -5.49 -23.38
C ILE A 17 -6.06 -5.14 -24.08
N ASP A 18 -6.22 -5.65 -25.29
CA ASP A 18 -7.54 -5.84 -25.89
C ASP A 18 -8.26 -7.07 -25.29
N GLN A 19 -7.68 -7.69 -24.26
CA GLN A 19 -8.18 -8.93 -23.64
C GLN A 19 -8.71 -8.71 -22.22
N LYS A 20 -9.75 -9.43 -21.83
CA LYS A 20 -10.24 -9.39 -20.45
C LYS A 20 -9.26 -10.07 -19.49
N VAL A 21 -8.95 -9.41 -18.38
CA VAL A 21 -8.04 -9.90 -17.33
C VAL A 21 -8.83 -10.28 -16.08
N GLY A 22 -8.64 -11.50 -15.60
CA GLY A 22 -9.12 -11.94 -14.29
C GLY A 22 -8.18 -11.49 -13.16
N LEU A 23 -8.71 -10.82 -12.14
CA LEU A 23 -7.94 -10.36 -10.99
C LEU A 23 -8.59 -10.78 -9.68
N ILE A 24 -7.85 -11.50 -8.85
CA ILE A 24 -8.27 -11.80 -7.48
C ILE A 24 -7.97 -10.59 -6.60
N VAL A 25 -8.98 -10.06 -5.93
CA VAL A 25 -8.85 -8.83 -5.14
C VAL A 25 -9.28 -9.05 -3.69
N LYS A 26 -8.43 -8.59 -2.77
CA LYS A 26 -8.76 -8.30 -1.38
C LYS A 26 -9.20 -6.83 -1.27
N GLY A 27 -9.70 -6.40 -0.11
CA GLY A 27 -10.10 -5.00 0.09
C GLY A 27 -9.02 -3.95 -0.27
N CYS A 28 -7.74 -4.19 0.08
CA CYS A 28 -6.66 -3.26 -0.31
C CYS A 28 -6.41 -3.23 -1.83
N ASP A 29 -6.57 -4.37 -2.51
CA ASP A 29 -6.37 -4.50 -3.95
C ASP A 29 -7.51 -3.81 -4.69
N SER A 30 -8.77 -4.06 -4.26
CA SER A 30 -9.95 -3.46 -4.87
C SER A 30 -9.90 -1.94 -4.78
N ARG A 31 -9.46 -1.37 -3.66
CA ARG A 31 -9.29 0.10 -3.54
C ARG A 31 -8.29 0.62 -4.57
N SER A 32 -7.22 -0.13 -4.81
CA SER A 32 -6.21 0.25 -5.80
C SER A 32 -6.74 0.13 -7.22
N VAL A 33 -7.58 -0.87 -7.51
CA VAL A 33 -8.31 -0.98 -8.78
C VAL A 33 -9.26 0.20 -8.97
N VAL A 34 -10.07 0.54 -7.96
CA VAL A 34 -10.98 1.69 -7.99
C VAL A 34 -10.21 2.96 -8.33
N GLN A 35 -9.10 3.24 -7.63
CA GLN A 35 -8.29 4.42 -7.93
C GLN A 35 -7.73 4.43 -9.36
N LEU A 36 -7.31 3.28 -9.89
CA LEU A 36 -6.85 3.18 -11.28
C LEU A 36 -7.97 3.34 -12.31
N LEU A 37 -9.21 2.94 -11.98
CA LEU A 37 -10.40 3.20 -12.81
C LEU A 37 -10.75 4.69 -12.82
N GLN A 38 -10.73 5.33 -11.64
CA GLN A 38 -10.98 6.77 -11.49
C GLN A 38 -9.98 7.62 -12.30
N GLU A 39 -8.73 7.15 -12.42
CA GLU A 39 -7.68 7.81 -13.19
C GLU A 39 -7.67 7.44 -14.67
N GLY A 40 -8.60 6.58 -15.13
CA GLY A 40 -8.70 6.13 -16.51
C GLY A 40 -7.55 5.23 -16.97
N ILE A 41 -6.73 4.72 -16.04
CA ILE A 41 -5.60 3.83 -16.32
C ILE A 41 -6.07 2.40 -16.57
N LEU A 42 -7.18 2.01 -15.93
CA LEU A 42 -7.86 0.75 -16.21
C LEU A 42 -9.23 1.04 -16.81
N LYS A 43 -9.69 0.11 -17.63
CA LYS A 43 -11.05 0.09 -18.18
C LYS A 43 -11.83 -1.04 -17.52
N ARG A 44 -13.03 -0.74 -17.00
CA ARG A 44 -13.81 -1.70 -16.21
C ARG A 44 -14.24 -2.92 -17.03
N GLU A 45 -14.52 -2.72 -18.31
CA GLU A 45 -14.91 -3.76 -19.27
C GLU A 45 -13.81 -4.80 -19.53
N ASN A 46 -12.55 -4.45 -19.27
CA ASN A 46 -11.39 -5.32 -19.43
C ASN A 46 -11.06 -6.12 -18.17
N LEU A 47 -11.88 -6.04 -17.12
CA LEU A 47 -11.62 -6.69 -15.84
C LEU A 47 -12.71 -7.69 -15.46
N ILE A 48 -12.29 -8.83 -14.92
CA ILE A 48 -13.12 -9.76 -14.16
C ILE A 48 -12.54 -9.82 -12.74
N LEU A 49 -13.24 -9.24 -11.78
CA LEU A 49 -12.78 -9.08 -10.40
C LEU A 49 -13.35 -10.20 -9.51
N ILE A 50 -12.47 -11.02 -8.96
CA ILE A 50 -12.83 -12.12 -8.05
C ILE A 50 -12.46 -11.71 -6.62
N GLY A 51 -13.46 -11.42 -5.80
CA GLY A 51 -13.30 -10.96 -4.43
C GLY A 51 -12.97 -12.08 -3.46
N VAL A 52 -12.05 -11.80 -2.54
CA VAL A 52 -11.75 -12.67 -1.39
C VAL A 52 -11.80 -11.85 -0.09
N PRO A 53 -12.58 -12.27 0.92
CA PRO A 53 -12.61 -11.59 2.21
C PRO A 53 -11.25 -11.71 2.92
N CYS A 54 -10.72 -10.58 3.40
CA CYS A 54 -9.38 -10.50 3.96
C CYS A 54 -9.39 -10.56 5.50
N ARG A 55 -8.75 -11.58 6.08
CA ARG A 55 -8.60 -11.76 7.53
C ARG A 55 -7.35 -11.11 8.12
N GLY A 56 -6.69 -10.25 7.35
CA GLY A 56 -5.36 -9.74 7.66
C GLY A 56 -4.28 -10.48 6.89
N MET A 57 -3.15 -9.80 6.70
CA MET A 57 -2.02 -10.28 5.91
C MET A 57 -0.83 -10.47 6.85
N ILE A 58 -0.25 -11.66 6.86
CA ILE A 58 0.92 -11.98 7.67
C ILE A 58 2.14 -11.22 7.13
N SER A 59 2.89 -10.59 8.04
CA SER A 59 4.14 -9.90 7.72
C SER A 59 5.30 -10.89 7.78
N SER A 60 5.94 -11.12 6.63
CA SER A 60 7.12 -12.01 6.57
C SER A 60 8.21 -11.55 7.53
N LYS A 61 8.48 -10.25 7.60
CA LYS A 61 9.45 -9.65 8.52
C LYS A 61 9.15 -9.87 10.01
N LYS A 62 7.87 -10.00 10.38
CA LYS A 62 7.50 -10.31 11.77
C LYS A 62 7.64 -11.80 12.06
N ILE A 63 7.26 -12.64 11.11
CA ILE A 63 7.42 -14.10 11.21
C ILE A 63 8.90 -14.49 11.25
N GLU A 64 9.72 -13.95 10.34
CA GLU A 64 11.17 -14.22 10.24
C GLU A 64 11.94 -13.87 11.51
N LYS A 65 11.39 -13.01 12.39
CA LYS A 65 11.98 -12.69 13.71
C LYS A 65 11.69 -13.73 14.78
N VAL A 66 10.60 -14.48 14.64
CA VAL A 66 10.12 -15.45 15.62
C VAL A 66 10.28 -16.89 15.16
N PHE A 67 10.55 -17.09 13.87
CA PHE A 67 10.55 -18.39 13.20
C PHE A 67 11.27 -18.32 11.83
N ASP A 68 11.98 -19.39 11.41
CA ASP A 68 12.55 -19.51 10.05
C ASP A 68 11.52 -20.09 9.07
N PRO A 69 10.99 -19.32 8.11
CA PRO A 69 9.98 -19.78 7.15
C PRO A 69 10.30 -21.09 6.42
N LEU A 70 11.57 -21.47 6.29
CA LEU A 70 12.00 -22.70 5.61
C LEU A 70 11.71 -23.97 6.39
N GLU A 71 11.39 -23.87 7.69
CA GLU A 71 11.10 -25.04 8.55
C GLU A 71 9.61 -25.42 8.59
N THR A 72 8.72 -24.62 7.96
CA THR A 72 7.27 -24.86 7.93
C THR A 72 6.84 -25.44 6.58
N TYR A 73 5.97 -26.46 6.62
CA TYR A 73 5.32 -26.99 5.42
C TYR A 73 3.82 -26.65 5.32
N LEU A 74 3.18 -26.24 6.42
CA LEU A 74 1.78 -25.85 6.44
C LEU A 74 1.52 -24.73 7.45
N ALA A 75 0.78 -23.72 7.02
CA ALA A 75 0.30 -22.63 7.86
C ALA A 75 -1.22 -22.56 7.84
N GLU A 76 -1.84 -22.63 9.02
CA GLU A 76 -3.28 -22.56 9.18
C GLU A 76 -3.67 -21.34 10.02
N VAL A 77 -4.80 -20.74 9.69
CA VAL A 77 -5.36 -19.63 10.46
C VAL A 77 -6.71 -20.06 11.04
N ARG A 78 -6.74 -20.24 12.36
CA ARG A 78 -7.93 -20.65 13.11
C ARG A 78 -8.02 -19.88 14.43
N ASP A 79 -9.21 -19.46 14.84
CA ASP A 79 -9.46 -18.83 16.15
C ASP A 79 -8.49 -17.69 16.50
N LYS A 80 -8.24 -16.79 15.54
CA LYS A 80 -7.32 -15.64 15.66
C LYS A 80 -5.85 -16.02 15.87
N LYS A 81 -5.48 -17.28 15.65
CA LYS A 81 -4.10 -17.77 15.75
C LYS A 81 -3.60 -18.24 14.40
N LEU A 82 -2.33 -17.94 14.14
CA LEU A 82 -1.54 -18.57 13.09
C LEU A 82 -0.88 -19.80 13.70
N LYS A 83 -1.25 -20.97 13.18
CA LYS A 83 -0.64 -22.25 13.54
C LYS A 83 0.32 -22.67 12.43
N LEU A 84 1.57 -22.91 12.79
CA LEU A 84 2.63 -23.35 11.89
C LEU A 84 2.96 -24.81 12.20
N HIS A 85 2.91 -25.66 11.19
CA HIS A 85 3.28 -27.07 11.28
C HIS A 85 4.70 -27.27 10.78
N LEU A 86 5.53 -27.81 11.67
CA LEU A 86 6.97 -27.98 11.52
C LEU A 86 7.33 -29.45 11.51
N ALA A 87 8.54 -29.78 11.04
CA ALA A 87 9.07 -31.14 11.16
C ALA A 87 9.19 -31.60 12.62
N GLN A 88 9.40 -30.66 13.56
CA GLN A 88 9.69 -30.92 14.98
C GLN A 88 8.51 -30.61 15.91
N GLY A 89 7.33 -30.27 15.38
CA GLY A 89 6.14 -29.98 16.19
C GLY A 89 5.25 -28.89 15.62
N GLU A 90 4.49 -28.23 16.49
CA GLU A 90 3.56 -27.15 16.13
C GLU A 90 3.89 -25.89 16.94
N GLN A 91 3.84 -24.74 16.28
CA GLN A 91 3.95 -23.44 16.93
C GLN A 91 2.71 -22.61 16.64
N SER A 92 2.32 -21.77 17.61
CA SER A 92 1.12 -20.95 17.49
C SER A 92 1.41 -19.51 17.91
N TYR A 93 0.96 -18.56 17.09
CA TYR A 93 1.12 -17.13 17.32
C TYR A 93 -0.25 -16.45 17.22
N HIS A 94 -0.47 -15.40 18.01
CA HIS A 94 -1.64 -14.55 17.85
C HIS A 94 -1.52 -13.76 16.54
N LEU A 95 -2.61 -13.67 15.76
CA LEU A 95 -2.55 -13.01 14.46
C LEU A 95 -2.15 -11.54 14.57
N GLU A 96 -2.62 -10.82 15.59
CA GLU A 96 -2.33 -9.40 15.79
C GLU A 96 -0.84 -9.10 15.92
N ASP A 97 -0.08 -10.06 16.48
CA ASP A 97 1.36 -9.94 16.62
C ASP A 97 2.07 -10.08 15.28
N VAL A 98 1.56 -10.91 14.37
CA VAL A 98 2.28 -11.33 13.14
C VAL A 98 1.74 -10.70 11.85
N VAL A 99 0.58 -10.05 11.87
CA VAL A 99 0.06 -9.33 10.69
C VAL A 99 0.79 -8.01 10.44
N PHE A 100 0.67 -7.49 9.21
CA PHE A 100 1.06 -6.11 8.90
C PHE A 100 0.29 -5.13 9.78
N GLU A 101 0.95 -4.06 10.19
CA GLU A 101 0.35 -3.03 11.05
C GLU A 101 -0.93 -2.45 10.47
N LYS A 102 -1.00 -2.22 9.14
CA LYS A 102 -2.25 -1.79 8.48
C LYS A 102 -3.45 -2.67 8.73
N CYS A 103 -3.25 -3.97 8.96
CA CYS A 103 -4.35 -4.91 9.13
C CYS A 103 -5.04 -4.72 10.49
N LEU A 104 -4.36 -4.09 11.45
CA LEU A 104 -4.90 -3.77 12.78
C LEU A 104 -5.90 -2.61 12.75
N TRP A 105 -5.90 -1.78 11.71
CA TRP A 105 -6.84 -0.65 11.57
C TRP A 105 -7.55 -0.65 10.20
N CYS A 106 -7.51 -1.78 9.48
CA CYS A 106 -8.09 -1.90 8.15
C CYS A 106 -9.62 -1.95 8.20
N GLU A 107 -10.24 -0.87 7.73
CA GLU A 107 -11.71 -0.75 7.58
C GLU A 107 -12.23 -1.45 6.32
N THR A 108 -11.39 -1.69 5.32
CA THR A 108 -11.78 -2.30 4.04
C THR A 108 -11.32 -3.76 3.97
N ARG A 109 -12.04 -4.66 4.65
CA ARG A 109 -11.73 -6.10 4.66
C ARG A 109 -12.37 -6.84 3.50
N GLU A 110 -13.52 -6.35 3.07
CA GLU A 110 -14.16 -6.80 1.84
C GLU A 110 -13.71 -5.95 0.65
N PRO A 111 -13.55 -6.58 -0.52
CA PRO A 111 -13.44 -5.86 -1.78
C PRO A 111 -14.66 -4.96 -2.04
N LEU A 112 -14.42 -3.73 -2.46
CA LEU A 112 -15.48 -2.75 -2.75
C LEU A 112 -16.14 -2.96 -4.11
N VAL A 113 -15.40 -3.52 -5.08
CA VAL A 113 -15.87 -3.74 -6.45
C VAL A 113 -15.43 -5.13 -6.88
N VAL A 114 -16.40 -5.99 -7.19
CA VAL A 114 -16.19 -7.40 -7.60
C VAL A 114 -17.27 -7.83 -8.58
N ASP A 115 -16.94 -8.79 -9.44
CA ASP A 115 -17.88 -9.53 -10.28
C ASP A 115 -18.33 -10.82 -9.58
N ILE A 116 -17.41 -11.48 -8.88
CA ILE A 116 -17.65 -12.75 -8.18
C ILE A 116 -17.07 -12.64 -6.78
N MET A 117 -17.87 -12.85 -5.74
CA MET A 117 -17.37 -12.90 -4.37
C MET A 117 -17.21 -14.36 -3.92
N ILE A 118 -16.00 -14.74 -3.52
CA ILE A 118 -15.75 -16.06 -2.94
C ILE A 118 -16.30 -16.07 -1.51
N GLN A 119 -17.15 -17.05 -1.22
CA GLN A 119 -17.76 -17.23 0.09
C GLN A 119 -16.70 -17.62 1.12
N GLY A 120 -16.75 -16.99 2.28
CA GLY A 120 -15.86 -17.26 3.41
C GLY A 120 -16.07 -16.25 4.52
N PRO A 121 -15.65 -16.54 5.76
CA PRO A 121 -15.87 -15.63 6.87
C PRO A 121 -15.07 -14.35 6.69
N LEU A 122 -15.78 -13.23 6.90
CA LEU A 122 -15.38 -11.85 6.62
C LEU A 122 -14.17 -11.36 7.39
N SER A 123 -14.04 -11.84 8.62
CA SER A 123 -13.06 -11.34 9.55
C SER A 123 -12.78 -12.36 10.63
N LEU A 124 -11.51 -12.40 11.02
CA LEU A 124 -11.19 -12.64 12.41
C LEU A 124 -11.19 -11.26 13.05
N GLU A 125 -11.98 -11.05 14.10
CA GLU A 125 -11.96 -9.82 14.91
C GLU A 125 -10.56 -9.66 15.52
N LEU A 126 -9.66 -9.03 14.76
CA LEU A 126 -8.38 -8.56 15.28
C LEU A 126 -8.67 -7.42 16.23
N GLU A 127 -7.88 -7.29 17.30
CA GLU A 127 -7.91 -6.09 18.13
C GLU A 127 -7.65 -4.87 17.23
N GLN A 128 -8.64 -3.98 17.16
CA GLN A 128 -8.57 -2.84 16.26
C GLN A 128 -7.85 -1.70 16.94
N LYS A 129 -6.75 -1.25 16.32
CA LYS A 129 -6.11 0.01 16.68
C LYS A 129 -6.85 1.17 16.03
N GLU A 130 -6.73 2.35 16.64
CA GLU A 130 -7.20 3.57 16.01
C GLU A 130 -6.46 3.79 14.68
N LYS A 131 -7.20 4.13 13.63
CA LYS A 131 -6.63 4.36 12.30
C LYS A 131 -5.68 5.55 12.35
N ASN A 132 -4.47 5.35 11.85
CA ASN A 132 -3.40 6.36 11.85
C ASN A 132 -2.83 6.74 13.23
N PHE A 133 -3.03 5.92 14.26
CA PHE A 133 -2.40 6.10 15.59
C PHE A 133 -0.88 6.37 15.48
N ASP A 134 -0.20 5.62 14.62
CA ASP A 134 1.25 5.66 14.40
C ASP A 134 1.75 6.93 13.72
N ILE A 135 0.85 7.69 13.08
CA ILE A 135 1.13 9.01 12.51
C ILE A 135 0.86 10.07 13.56
N VAL A 136 -0.25 9.97 14.29
CA VAL A 136 -0.60 10.89 15.38
C VAL A 136 0.50 10.91 16.45
N GLU A 137 1.00 9.75 16.86
CA GLU A 137 2.14 9.63 17.78
C GLU A 137 3.43 10.27 17.21
N LEU A 138 3.64 10.16 15.90
CA LEU A 138 4.83 10.73 15.25
C LEU A 138 4.75 12.26 15.18
N GLU A 139 3.55 12.82 14.99
CA GLU A 139 3.30 14.26 14.90
C GLU A 139 3.30 14.97 16.25
N GLN A 140 3.27 14.24 17.36
CA GLN A 140 3.46 14.79 18.71
C GLN A 140 4.93 15.15 19.01
N LYS A 141 5.87 14.74 18.15
CA LYS A 141 7.28 15.08 18.29
C LYS A 141 7.53 16.55 17.96
N GLU A 142 8.53 17.12 18.60
CA GLU A 142 8.99 18.46 18.23
C GLU A 142 9.51 18.48 16.78
N PRO A 143 9.37 19.59 16.04
CA PRO A 143 9.75 19.66 14.62
C PRO A 143 11.19 19.22 14.34
N ALA A 144 12.13 19.53 15.23
CA ALA A 144 13.53 19.10 15.12
C ALA A 144 13.67 17.57 15.26
N GLU A 145 13.00 16.96 16.24
CA GLU A 145 13.02 15.51 16.44
C GLU A 145 12.36 14.76 15.28
N LEU A 146 11.28 15.32 14.73
CA LEU A 146 10.61 14.76 13.55
C LEU A 146 11.52 14.83 12.32
N PHE A 147 12.24 15.94 12.16
CA PHE A 147 13.21 16.11 11.08
C PHE A 147 14.38 15.12 11.21
N ASP A 148 14.93 14.97 12.42
CA ASP A 148 16.01 14.01 12.69
C ASP A 148 15.56 12.57 12.46
N PHE A 149 14.34 12.23 12.89
CA PHE A 149 13.74 10.92 12.62
C PHE A 149 13.72 10.61 11.13
N TRP A 150 13.19 11.51 10.30
CA TRP A 150 13.11 11.30 8.85
C TRP A 150 14.47 11.33 8.17
N THR A 151 15.38 12.19 8.62
CA THR A 151 16.77 12.22 8.15
C THR A 151 17.43 10.86 8.35
N ALA A 152 17.35 10.30 9.56
CA ALA A 152 17.87 8.96 9.87
C ALA A 152 17.17 7.85 9.06
N GLN A 153 15.87 7.99 8.74
CA GLN A 153 15.20 7.04 7.83
C GLN A 153 15.77 7.14 6.41
N PHE A 154 15.97 8.35 5.90
CA PHE A 154 16.42 8.58 4.52
C PHE A 154 17.90 8.30 4.30
N GLU A 155 18.76 8.40 5.32
CA GLU A 155 20.15 7.93 5.27
C GLU A 155 20.26 6.44 4.95
N LYS A 156 19.30 5.62 5.42
CA LYS A 156 19.28 4.18 5.15
C LYS A 156 18.88 3.86 3.69
N CYS A 157 18.28 4.80 2.96
CA CYS A 157 17.70 4.51 1.66
C CYS A 157 18.77 4.30 0.58
N ILE A 158 18.86 3.08 0.08
CA ILE A 158 19.77 2.70 -1.01
C ILE A 158 19.21 2.96 -2.42
N ARG A 159 18.07 3.67 -2.53
CA ARG A 159 17.31 3.92 -3.78
C ARG A 159 17.20 2.70 -4.71
N CYS A 160 16.89 1.53 -4.14
CA CYS A 160 16.61 0.30 -4.91
C CYS A 160 15.27 0.34 -5.66
N TYR A 161 14.46 1.38 -5.45
CA TYR A 161 13.15 1.62 -6.07
C TYR A 161 12.09 0.52 -5.91
N ALA A 162 12.32 -0.48 -5.06
CA ALA A 162 11.34 -1.54 -4.75
C ALA A 162 9.98 -0.94 -4.32
N CYS A 163 10.01 0.09 -3.49
CA CYS A 163 8.82 0.76 -2.98
C CYS A 163 7.97 1.44 -4.07
N ARG A 164 8.60 1.90 -5.16
CA ARG A 164 7.95 2.44 -6.37
C ARG A 164 7.45 1.32 -7.26
N ASN A 165 8.26 0.27 -7.46
CA ASN A 165 7.93 -0.87 -8.31
C ASN A 165 6.74 -1.70 -7.78
N ALA A 166 6.56 -1.76 -6.47
CA ALA A 166 5.46 -2.46 -5.82
C ALA A 166 4.17 -1.63 -5.70
N CYS A 167 4.25 -0.32 -5.86
CA CYS A 167 3.10 0.56 -5.68
C CYS A 167 2.17 0.47 -6.88
N PRO A 168 0.88 0.08 -6.75
CA PRO A 168 -0.04 -0.03 -7.87
C PRO A 168 -0.28 1.31 -8.58
N LEU A 169 -0.12 2.44 -7.90
CA LEU A 169 -0.42 3.76 -8.44
C LEU A 169 0.78 4.45 -9.15
N CYS A 170 1.97 3.85 -9.08
CA CYS A 170 3.13 4.32 -9.85
C CYS A 170 3.16 3.65 -11.24
N TYR A 171 2.39 4.17 -12.20
CA TYR A 171 2.33 3.65 -13.59
C TYR A 171 3.13 4.48 -14.61
N CYS A 172 3.59 5.68 -14.28
CA CYS A 172 4.40 6.53 -15.16
C CYS A 172 5.85 6.03 -15.30
N GLN A 173 6.05 4.71 -15.41
CA GLN A 173 7.35 4.10 -15.13
C GLN A 173 8.45 4.60 -16.06
N ASP A 174 8.16 4.69 -17.36
CA ASP A 174 9.12 5.12 -18.39
C ASP A 174 9.53 6.60 -18.27
N ASN A 175 8.72 7.43 -17.61
CA ASN A 175 8.98 8.87 -17.42
C ASN A 175 9.16 9.22 -15.93
N CYS A 176 9.39 8.22 -15.08
CA CYS A 176 9.49 8.42 -13.65
C CYS A 176 10.83 9.09 -13.32
N LEU A 177 10.84 10.01 -12.36
CA LEU A 177 12.07 10.63 -11.83
C LEU A 177 13.13 9.62 -11.33
N ALA A 178 12.75 8.38 -11.06
CA ALA A 178 13.68 7.30 -10.73
C ALA A 178 14.53 6.85 -11.94
N ASP A 179 13.98 6.99 -13.16
CA ASP A 179 14.54 6.48 -14.40
C ASP A 179 14.97 7.62 -15.35
N THR A 180 14.24 8.74 -15.39
CA THR A 180 14.61 9.91 -16.20
C THR A 180 15.68 10.77 -15.53
N ARG A 181 16.62 11.29 -16.34
CA ARG A 181 17.60 12.31 -15.94
C ARG A 181 17.26 13.70 -16.47
N GLN A 182 16.15 13.83 -17.18
CA GLN A 182 15.67 15.08 -17.77
C GLN A 182 14.23 15.36 -17.32
N PRO A 183 13.98 16.45 -16.57
CA PRO A 183 14.95 17.35 -15.93
C PRO A 183 15.78 16.65 -14.84
N HIS A 184 16.92 17.21 -14.47
CA HIS A 184 17.80 16.66 -13.42
C HIS A 184 17.29 17.02 -12.01
N TRP A 185 16.15 16.42 -11.61
CA TRP A 185 15.53 16.69 -10.32
C TRP A 185 16.24 16.05 -9.13
N LEU A 186 16.99 14.97 -9.36
CA LEU A 186 17.68 14.20 -8.32
C LEU A 186 19.14 13.97 -8.67
N GLY A 187 20.02 14.17 -7.69
CA GLY A 187 21.42 13.81 -7.77
C GLY A 187 21.63 12.29 -7.79
N GLN A 188 22.82 11.87 -8.21
CA GLN A 188 23.19 10.44 -8.21
C GLN A 188 23.55 9.92 -6.82
N GLN A 189 23.83 10.80 -5.86
CA GLN A 189 24.21 10.43 -4.49
C GLN A 189 23.00 9.97 -3.68
N THR A 190 23.15 8.87 -2.93
CA THR A 190 22.12 8.29 -2.05
C THR A 190 22.23 8.85 -0.62
N ASP A 191 22.50 10.15 -0.48
CA ASP A 191 22.51 10.83 0.82
C ASP A 191 21.09 11.20 1.29
N ALA A 192 20.98 11.61 2.56
CA ALA A 192 19.70 11.93 3.19
C ALA A 192 18.88 12.97 2.40
N LEU A 193 19.53 14.02 1.88
CA LEU A 193 18.87 15.11 1.17
C LEU A 193 18.31 14.65 -0.18
N ASN A 194 19.11 13.93 -0.99
CA ASN A 194 18.66 13.39 -2.26
C ASN A 194 17.55 12.36 -2.08
N ASN A 195 17.65 11.52 -1.04
CA ASN A 195 16.62 10.55 -0.71
C ASN A 195 15.33 11.22 -0.21
N PHE A 196 15.45 12.26 0.62
CA PHE A 196 14.33 13.11 1.04
C PHE A 196 13.60 13.68 -0.17
N MET A 197 14.32 14.30 -1.11
CA MET A 197 13.74 14.86 -2.33
C MET A 197 13.02 13.80 -3.17
N TYR A 198 13.63 12.62 -3.36
CA TYR A 198 12.98 11.50 -4.05
C TYR A 198 11.64 11.13 -3.41
N HIS A 199 11.64 10.99 -2.08
CA HIS A 199 10.45 10.58 -1.33
C HIS A 199 9.37 11.66 -1.30
N MET A 200 9.74 12.95 -1.23
CA MET A 200 8.79 14.08 -1.25
C MET A 200 8.16 14.27 -2.62
N ILE A 201 8.94 14.22 -3.71
CA ILE A 201 8.37 14.30 -5.07
C ILE A 201 7.42 13.11 -5.29
N ARG A 202 7.83 11.91 -4.85
CA ARG A 202 6.94 10.75 -4.93
C ARG A 202 5.68 10.93 -4.08
N ALA A 203 5.78 11.52 -2.89
CA ALA A 203 4.63 11.82 -2.05
C ALA A 203 3.65 12.74 -2.78
N MET A 204 4.16 13.83 -3.37
CA MET A 204 3.37 14.74 -4.21
C MET A 204 2.67 14.02 -5.36
N HIS A 205 3.35 13.12 -6.07
CA HIS A 205 2.75 12.36 -7.17
C HIS A 205 1.61 11.41 -6.74
N VAL A 206 1.52 11.04 -5.46
CA VAL A 206 0.48 10.12 -4.95
C VAL A 206 -0.48 10.78 -3.95
N VAL A 207 -0.38 12.10 -3.73
CA VAL A 207 -1.37 12.87 -2.96
C VAL A 207 -2.75 12.65 -3.57
N GLY A 208 -3.75 12.36 -2.75
CA GLY A 208 -5.10 12.05 -3.20
C GLY A 208 -5.25 10.78 -4.04
N ARG A 209 -4.22 9.92 -4.09
CA ARG A 209 -4.24 8.66 -4.83
C ARG A 209 -3.94 7.47 -3.93
N CYS A 210 -3.04 7.63 -2.95
CA CYS A 210 -2.61 6.54 -2.08
C CYS A 210 -3.79 5.85 -1.35
N THR A 211 -3.95 4.56 -1.58
CA THR A 211 -5.00 3.74 -0.94
C THR A 211 -4.60 3.16 0.42
N GLY A 212 -3.40 3.48 0.91
CA GLY A 212 -2.90 2.98 2.19
C GLY A 212 -2.54 1.49 2.20
N CYS A 213 -2.28 0.86 1.04
CA CYS A 213 -2.01 -0.57 0.96
C CYS A 213 -0.66 -1.02 1.55
N GLN A 214 0.24 -0.10 1.94
CA GLN A 214 1.57 -0.35 2.54
C GLN A 214 2.53 -1.28 1.77
N GLU A 215 2.28 -1.56 0.49
CA GLU A 215 3.21 -2.36 -0.32
C GLU A 215 4.61 -1.74 -0.41
N CYS A 216 4.69 -0.41 -0.38
CA CYS A 216 5.94 0.33 -0.40
C CYS A 216 6.84 0.06 0.83
N GLU A 217 6.24 -0.19 1.98
CA GLU A 217 6.95 -0.48 3.24
C GLU A 217 7.26 -1.98 3.35
N ARG A 218 6.31 -2.83 2.93
CA ARG A 218 6.49 -4.29 2.87
C ARG A 218 7.77 -4.68 2.13
N VAL A 219 8.02 -4.05 0.98
CA VAL A 219 9.16 -4.38 0.09
C VAL A 219 10.45 -3.64 0.41
N CYS A 220 10.45 -2.73 1.40
CA CYS A 220 11.65 -1.96 1.73
C CYS A 220 12.69 -2.88 2.41
N PRO A 221 13.89 -3.06 1.86
CA PRO A 221 14.90 -3.95 2.46
C PRO A 221 15.58 -3.35 3.71
N VAL A 222 15.38 -2.05 3.95
CA VAL A 222 16.00 -1.27 5.04
C VAL A 222 14.96 -0.68 6.01
N ASP A 223 13.75 -1.24 6.00
CA ASP A 223 12.68 -0.97 6.96
C ASP A 223 12.32 0.52 7.15
N ILE A 224 12.31 1.29 6.05
CA ILE A 224 11.83 2.67 6.08
C ILE A 224 10.30 2.66 6.17
N PRO A 225 9.68 3.33 7.16
CA PRO A 225 8.23 3.41 7.35
C PRO A 225 7.58 4.41 6.38
N ILE A 226 7.88 4.28 5.09
CA ILE A 226 7.55 5.27 4.05
C ILE A 226 6.03 5.43 3.88
N SER A 227 5.23 4.45 4.31
CA SER A 227 3.79 4.53 4.21
C SER A 227 3.19 5.63 5.09
N LYS A 228 3.87 6.02 6.19
CA LYS A 228 3.43 7.11 7.08
C LYS A 228 3.30 8.44 6.35
N ILE A 229 4.27 8.76 5.48
CA ILE A 229 4.22 9.97 4.64
C ILE A 229 3.00 9.96 3.72
N PHE A 230 2.78 8.87 2.98
CA PHE A 230 1.65 8.81 2.02
C PHE A 230 0.29 8.71 2.71
N ARG A 231 0.22 8.13 3.90
CA ARG A 231 -1.01 8.08 4.71
C ARG A 231 -1.30 9.46 5.30
N LYS A 232 -0.28 10.21 5.73
CA LYS A 232 -0.45 11.60 6.17
C LYS A 232 -0.97 12.48 5.04
N THR A 233 -0.44 12.36 3.82
CA THR A 233 -1.00 13.10 2.68
C THR A 233 -2.44 12.71 2.36
N SER A 234 -2.81 11.45 2.61
CA SER A 234 -4.20 11.00 2.49
C SER A 234 -5.11 11.60 3.56
N MET A 235 -4.64 11.73 4.81
CA MET A 235 -5.36 12.43 5.88
C MET A 235 -5.58 13.90 5.53
N ILE A 236 -4.56 14.58 5.01
CA ILE A 236 -4.66 15.97 4.54
C ILE A 236 -5.68 16.07 3.41
N THR A 237 -5.65 15.15 2.44
CA THR A 237 -6.61 15.13 1.33
C THR A 237 -8.04 14.94 1.84
N GLN A 238 -8.25 14.03 2.80
CA GLN A 238 -9.56 13.82 3.40
C GLN A 238 -10.05 15.07 4.13
N GLN A 239 -9.19 15.74 4.90
CA GLN A 239 -9.56 16.96 5.61
C GLN A 239 -9.91 18.12 4.68
N LEU A 240 -9.16 18.30 3.59
CA LEU A 240 -9.34 19.44 2.68
C LEU A 240 -10.45 19.23 1.65
N PHE A 241 -10.68 17.98 1.22
CA PHE A 241 -11.55 17.69 0.07
C PHE A 241 -12.64 16.65 0.35
N ASP A 242 -12.76 16.16 1.58
CA ASP A 242 -13.65 15.05 1.95
C ASP A 242 -13.52 13.84 1.01
N TYR A 243 -12.27 13.55 0.63
CA TYR A 243 -11.96 12.51 -0.36
C TYR A 243 -11.05 11.44 0.21
N ILE A 244 -11.47 10.18 0.08
CA ILE A 244 -10.69 9.00 0.44
C ILE A 244 -10.37 8.20 -0.83
N PRO A 245 -9.08 8.02 -1.18
CA PRO A 245 -8.71 7.34 -2.42
C PRO A 245 -9.21 5.89 -2.50
N GLY A 246 -9.74 5.53 -3.67
CA GLY A 246 -10.14 4.16 -4.00
C GLY A 246 -11.41 3.67 -3.31
N MET A 247 -12.34 4.54 -2.90
CA MET A 247 -13.58 4.12 -2.21
C MET A 247 -14.76 3.88 -3.16
N LYS A 248 -14.98 4.77 -4.12
CA LYS A 248 -16.07 4.66 -5.12
C LYS A 248 -15.51 4.89 -6.51
N VAL A 249 -16.04 4.19 -7.51
CA VAL A 249 -15.53 4.28 -8.90
C VAL A 249 -15.94 5.62 -9.54
N GLU A 250 -17.07 6.16 -9.10
CA GLU A 250 -17.72 7.34 -9.67
C GLU A 250 -17.14 8.65 -9.12
N ASP A 251 -16.40 8.59 -8.00
CA ASP A 251 -15.79 9.78 -7.42
C ASP A 251 -14.64 10.25 -8.31
N VAL A 252 -14.49 11.57 -8.47
CA VAL A 252 -13.37 12.16 -9.22
C VAL A 252 -12.28 12.60 -8.23
N PRO A 253 -11.03 12.13 -8.38
CA PRO A 253 -9.93 12.54 -7.52
C PRO A 253 -9.76 14.08 -7.48
N PRO A 254 -9.51 14.69 -6.32
CA PRO A 254 -9.47 16.15 -6.18
C PRO A 254 -8.47 16.83 -7.12
N LEU A 255 -7.34 16.18 -7.42
CA LEU A 255 -6.31 16.71 -8.31
C LEU A 255 -6.60 16.51 -9.81
N LEU A 256 -7.71 15.86 -10.15
CA LEU A 256 -8.21 15.69 -11.53
C LEU A 256 -9.44 16.57 -11.82
N THR A 257 -9.88 17.38 -10.85
CA THR A 257 -11.02 18.26 -11.01
C THR A 257 -10.66 19.69 -10.61
N PHE A 258 -11.47 20.64 -11.06
CA PHE A 258 -11.40 22.03 -10.64
C PHE A 258 -12.82 22.47 -10.29
N LYS A 259 -13.05 22.88 -9.04
CA LYS A 259 -14.29 23.51 -8.61
C LYS A 259 -14.02 25.00 -8.43
N LYS A 260 -14.79 25.84 -9.11
CA LYS A 260 -14.63 27.30 -9.01
C LYS A 260 -14.89 27.82 -7.59
N ASP A 261 -15.81 27.17 -6.88
CA ASP A 261 -16.13 27.47 -5.48
C ASP A 261 -15.80 26.24 -4.61
N GLU A 262 -14.73 26.33 -3.83
CA GLU A 262 -14.40 25.33 -2.79
C GLU A 262 -15.10 25.74 -1.47
N LYS A 263 -15.88 24.83 -0.90
CA LYS A 263 -16.50 25.03 0.42
C LYS A 263 -15.49 24.53 1.46
N PHE A 264 -14.82 25.46 2.14
CA PHE A 264 -13.95 25.19 3.28
C PHE A 264 -14.75 25.09 4.58
#